data_AF-A0A5N8YPT3-F1
#
_entry.id   AF-A0A5N8YPT3-F1
#
_cell.length_a   1.000
_cell.length_b   1.000
_cell.length_c   1.000
_cell.angle_alpha   90.00
_cell.angle_beta   90.00
_cell.angle_gamma   90.00
#
_symmetry.space_group_name_H-M   'P 1'
#
loop_
_entity.id
_entity.type
_entity.pdbx_description
1 polymer ?
#
loop_
_entity_poly.entity_id
_entity_poly.type
_entity_poly.pdbx_seq_one_letter_code
_entity_poly.pdbx_strand_id
1 'polypeptide(L)'
;MRIALMILVALLIISAAIGVSVILMGSFGDTEVRVLATSGVLSSYTVLMMPSLFHIEGGRYSHLTRLAVTATSITLVLILLLIWGVGPIGEEPLFRVLASVAVLAVATNHSLVLLITRSAKLIVQISQRATIAVIASVAAFFMFAIWNDGMAEPYLRVFLALAVLDALGSIATPILVRSTRSGT
;
A
#
# COMPACT_ATOMS: atom_id res chain seq x y z
N MET A 1 -2.41 -2.00 26.16
CA MET A 1 -3.05 -1.92 24.82
C MET A 1 -4.11 -0.82 24.72
N ARG A 2 -5.13 -0.77 25.60
CA ARG A 2 -6.22 0.23 25.53
C ARG A 2 -5.74 1.68 25.59
N ILE A 3 -4.81 2.02 26.49
CA ILE A 3 -4.26 3.39 26.60
C ILE A 3 -3.49 3.80 25.34
N ALA A 4 -2.67 2.90 24.78
CA ALA A 4 -1.94 3.16 23.54
C ALA A 4 -2.89 3.40 22.34
N LEU A 5 -3.96 2.60 22.24
CA LEU A 5 -5.00 2.80 21.21
C LEU A 5 -5.74 4.13 21.41
N MET A 6 -6.08 4.50 22.64
CA MET A 6 -6.72 5.80 22.94
C MET A 6 -5.80 6.97 22.59
N ILE A 7 -4.50 6.89 22.93
CA ILE A 7 -3.50 7.90 22.56
C ILE A 7 -3.40 8.02 21.04
N LEU A 8 -3.34 6.89 20.32
CA LEU A 8 -3.26 6.88 18.86
C LEU A 8 -4.50 7.52 18.22
N VAL A 9 -5.70 7.17 18.70
CA VAL A 9 -6.95 7.78 18.22
C VAL A 9 -6.99 9.28 18.52
N ALA A 10 -6.57 9.71 19.71
CA ALA A 10 -6.49 11.12 20.06
C ALA A 10 -5.51 11.89 19.16
N LEU A 11 -4.33 11.33 18.89
CA LEU A 11 -3.34 11.92 17.97
C LEU A 11 -3.89 12.02 16.54
N LEU A 12 -4.63 11.01 16.07
CA LEU A 12 -5.28 11.04 14.76
C LEU A 12 -6.34 12.16 14.69
N ILE A 13 -7.17 12.31 15.73
CA ILE A 13 -8.17 13.38 15.80
C ILE A 13 -7.50 14.76 15.79
N ILE A 14 -6.44 14.94 16.58
CA ILE A 14 -5.68 16.21 16.61
C ILE A 14 -5.06 16.50 15.24
N SER A 15 -4.44 15.51 14.60
CA SER A 15 -3.87 15.64 13.25
C SER A 15 -4.94 16.04 12.22
N ALA A 16 -6.11 15.41 12.28
CA ALA A 16 -7.24 15.75 11.42
C ALA A 16 -7.75 17.17 11.68
N ALA A 17 -7.87 17.59 12.95
CA ALA A 17 -8.28 18.94 13.32
C ALA A 17 -7.28 20.00 12.81
N ILE A 18 -5.98 19.76 12.93
CA ILE A 18 -4.93 20.62 12.37
C ILE A 18 -5.07 20.69 10.85
N GLY A 19 -5.19 19.54 10.17
CA GLY A 19 -5.33 19.50 8.72
C GLY A 19 -6.58 20.24 8.22
N VAL A 20 -7.74 20.01 8.84
CA VAL A 20 -8.98 20.73 8.53
C VAL A 20 -8.83 22.24 8.76
N SER A 21 -8.18 22.65 9.86
CA SER A 21 -7.95 24.07 10.16
C SER A 21 -7.07 24.74 9.09
N VAL A 22 -6.00 24.07 8.65
CA VAL A 22 -5.15 24.56 7.55
C VAL A 22 -5.93 24.66 6.24
N ILE A 23 -6.81 23.70 5.93
CA ILE A 23 -7.63 23.76 4.70
C ILE A 23 -8.63 24.92 4.73
N LEU A 24 -9.26 25.18 5.88
CA LEU A 24 -10.32 26.19 5.99
C LEU A 24 -9.81 27.61 6.17
N MET A 25 -8.66 27.78 6.83
CA MET A 25 -8.15 29.09 7.27
C MET A 25 -6.74 29.40 6.76
N GLY A 26 -6.05 28.42 6.18
CA GLY A 26 -4.66 28.54 5.77
C GLY A 26 -4.46 29.35 4.50
N SER A 27 -3.26 29.91 4.37
CA SER A 27 -2.81 30.64 3.18
C SER A 27 -2.18 29.73 2.11
N PHE A 28 -2.07 28.43 2.40
CA PHE A 28 -1.34 27.42 1.65
C PHE A 28 0.15 27.80 1.43
N GLY A 29 0.79 28.32 2.47
CA GLY A 29 2.24 28.50 2.49
C GLY A 29 2.99 27.16 2.47
N ASP A 30 4.30 27.19 2.18
CA ASP A 30 5.15 25.99 2.08
C ASP A 30 5.03 25.07 3.31
N THR A 31 5.08 25.63 4.53
CA THR A 31 4.92 24.86 5.76
C THR A 31 3.53 24.23 5.89
N GLU A 32 2.48 24.95 5.54
CA GLU A 32 1.10 24.46 5.62
C GLU A 32 0.89 23.27 4.67
N VAL A 33 1.40 23.37 3.44
CA VAL A 33 1.38 22.28 2.45
C VAL A 33 2.16 21.06 2.95
N ARG A 34 3.34 21.24 3.53
CA ARG A 34 4.15 20.14 4.08
C ARG A 34 3.48 19.44 5.25
N VAL A 35 2.79 20.19 6.13
CA VAL A 35 2.02 19.62 7.24
C VAL A 35 0.84 18.79 6.71
N LEU A 36 0.09 19.31 5.73
CA LEU A 36 -1.01 18.58 5.09
C LEU A 36 -0.51 17.30 4.40
N ALA A 37 0.59 17.39 3.65
CA ALA A 37 1.21 16.24 2.99
C ALA A 37 1.65 15.18 4.01
N THR A 38 2.29 15.59 5.11
CA THR A 38 2.70 14.69 6.20
C THR A 38 1.49 13.96 6.78
N SER A 39 0.41 14.68 7.08
CA SER A 39 -0.83 14.09 7.61
C SER A 39 -1.45 13.08 6.62
N GLY A 40 -1.52 13.45 5.33
CA GLY A 40 -2.06 12.57 4.28
C GLY A 40 -1.24 11.28 4.11
N VAL A 41 0.09 11.39 4.17
CA VAL A 41 1.01 10.25 4.07
C VAL A 41 0.91 9.35 5.30
N LEU A 42 0.83 9.91 6.51
CA LEU A 42 0.64 9.13 7.73
C LEU A 42 -0.70 8.38 7.70
N SER A 43 -1.79 9.04 7.26
CA SER A 43 -3.08 8.38 7.07
C SER A 43 -2.98 7.23 6.07
N SER A 44 -2.37 7.46 4.90
CA SER A 44 -2.20 6.44 3.87
C SER A 44 -1.34 5.27 4.36
N TYR A 45 -0.28 5.56 5.11
CA TYR A 45 0.59 4.57 5.72
C TYR A 45 -0.17 3.67 6.69
N THR A 46 -1.05 4.23 7.55
CA THR A 46 -1.83 3.42 8.48
C THR A 46 -2.71 2.42 7.74
N VAL A 47 -3.45 2.86 6.71
CA VAL A 47 -4.30 1.99 5.90
C VAL A 47 -3.47 0.92 5.18
N LEU A 48 -2.36 1.32 4.58
CA LEU A 48 -1.48 0.42 3.84
C LEU A 48 -0.82 -0.64 4.74
N MET A 49 -0.48 -0.29 5.98
CA MET A 49 0.22 -1.17 6.92
C MET A 49 -0.71 -2.15 7.66
N MET A 50 -2.03 -1.90 7.69
CA MET A 50 -3.00 -2.77 8.38
C MET A 50 -2.91 -4.27 8.02
N PRO A 51 -2.79 -4.68 6.74
CA PRO A 51 -2.74 -6.10 6.36
C PRO A 51 -1.48 -6.79 6.89
N SER A 52 -0.36 -6.05 6.93
CA SER A 52 0.89 -6.50 7.56
C SER A 52 0.72 -6.73 9.06
N LEU A 53 0.14 -5.76 9.77
CA LEU A 53 -0.07 -5.86 11.22
C LEU A 53 -0.93 -7.07 11.60
N PHE A 54 -1.98 -7.35 10.81
CA PHE A 54 -2.83 -8.53 11.01
C PHE A 54 -2.05 -9.85 10.93
N HIS A 55 -1.03 -9.92 10.07
CA HIS A 55 -0.23 -11.14 9.89
C HIS A 55 0.92 -11.28 10.89
N ILE A 56 1.41 -10.18 11.48
CA ILE A 56 2.45 -10.21 12.52
C ILE A 56 1.99 -11.04 13.72
N GLU A 57 0.75 -10.86 14.16
CA GLU A 57 0.20 -11.56 15.33
C GLU A 57 0.01 -13.07 15.08
N GLY A 58 -0.19 -13.46 13.82
CA GLY A 58 -0.49 -14.85 13.44
C GLY A 58 0.72 -15.71 13.08
N GLY A 59 1.92 -15.13 12.92
CA GLY A 59 3.18 -15.83 12.60
C GLY A 59 3.26 -16.51 11.21
N ARG A 60 2.16 -16.60 10.47
CA ARG A 60 2.09 -17.22 9.13
C ARG A 60 2.46 -16.19 8.06
N TYR A 61 3.19 -16.62 7.02
CA TYR A 61 3.75 -15.73 5.98
C TYR A 61 4.75 -14.69 6.53
N SER A 62 5.53 -15.06 7.56
CA SER A 62 6.50 -14.20 8.25
C SER A 62 7.47 -13.47 7.30
N HIS A 63 7.97 -14.14 6.27
CA HIS A 63 8.87 -13.52 5.28
C HIS A 63 8.20 -12.41 4.47
N LEU A 64 7.00 -12.67 3.93
CA LEU A 64 6.23 -11.68 3.16
C LEU A 64 5.79 -10.52 4.05
N THR A 65 5.39 -10.80 5.28
CA THR A 65 5.00 -9.79 6.27
C THR A 65 6.18 -8.91 6.63
N ARG A 66 7.37 -9.49 6.88
CA ARG A 66 8.57 -8.72 7.16
C ARG A 66 8.93 -7.82 5.98
N LEU A 67 8.90 -8.35 4.76
CA LEU A 67 9.16 -7.58 3.54
C LEU A 67 8.19 -6.40 3.41
N ALA A 68 6.89 -6.64 3.59
CA ALA A 68 5.86 -5.63 3.53
C ALA A 68 6.06 -4.52 4.57
N VAL A 69 6.31 -4.88 5.83
CA VAL A 69 6.58 -3.92 6.91
C VAL A 69 7.82 -3.08 6.59
N THR A 70 8.90 -3.72 6.14
CA THR A 70 10.14 -3.02 5.81
C THR A 70 9.96 -2.07 4.62
N ALA A 71 9.32 -2.53 3.54
CA ALA A 71 9.10 -1.71 2.35
C ALA A 71 8.19 -0.52 2.65
N THR A 72 7.09 -0.74 3.39
CA THR A 72 6.17 0.34 3.78
C THR A 72 6.82 1.34 4.73
N SER A 73 7.64 0.88 5.69
CA SER A 73 8.39 1.76 6.60
C SER A 73 9.44 2.60 5.87
N ILE A 74 10.21 1.99 4.96
CA ILE A 74 11.22 2.71 4.17
C ILE A 74 10.53 3.74 3.27
N THR A 75 9.43 3.37 2.62
CA THR A 75 8.63 4.29 1.80
C THR A 75 8.17 5.50 2.61
N LEU A 76 7.64 5.29 3.82
CA LEU A 76 7.23 6.37 4.71
C LEU A 76 8.39 7.33 5.00
N VAL A 77 9.54 6.80 5.41
CA VAL A 77 10.71 7.62 5.74
C VAL A 77 11.15 8.43 4.52
N LEU A 78 11.27 7.81 3.34
CA LEU A 78 11.67 8.51 2.13
C LEU A 78 10.69 9.61 1.71
N ILE A 79 9.38 9.37 1.84
CA ILE A 79 8.36 10.40 1.54
C ILE A 79 8.43 11.55 2.54
N LEU A 80 8.63 11.28 3.84
CA LEU A 80 8.78 12.32 4.85
C LEU A 80 10.04 13.17 4.61
N LEU A 81 11.15 12.54 4.25
CA LEU A 81 12.37 13.26 3.86
C LEU A 81 12.12 14.15 2.64
N LEU A 82 11.41 13.64 1.63
CA LEU A 82 11.03 14.39 0.43
C LEU A 82 10.14 15.60 0.76
N ILE A 83 9.12 15.43 1.60
CA ILE A 83 8.21 16.52 2.02
C ILE A 83 8.99 17.63 2.74
N TRP A 84 9.93 17.27 3.61
CA TRP A 84 10.66 18.25 4.41
C TRP A 84 11.95 18.76 3.75
N GLY A 85 12.31 18.23 2.57
CA GLY A 85 13.51 18.66 1.84
C GLY A 85 14.83 18.30 2.55
N VAL A 86 14.84 17.23 3.36
CA VAL A 86 16.02 16.77 4.11
C VAL A 86 16.74 15.62 3.39
N GLY A 87 17.85 15.90 2.71
CA GLY A 87 18.69 14.89 2.03
C GLY A 87 19.23 15.36 0.67
N PRO A 88 19.96 14.51 -0.10
CA PRO A 88 20.35 14.78 -1.50
C PRO A 88 19.13 14.70 -2.44
N ILE A 89 18.12 15.51 -2.12
CA ILE A 89 16.78 15.49 -2.70
C ILE A 89 16.81 16.35 -3.95
N GLY A 90 16.56 15.72 -5.09
CA GLY A 90 16.63 16.34 -6.41
C GLY A 90 17.29 15.44 -7.45
N GLU A 91 17.98 14.38 -7.02
CA GLU A 91 18.58 13.42 -7.94
C GLU A 91 17.54 12.39 -8.40
N GLU A 92 17.39 12.29 -9.72
CA GLU A 92 16.59 11.28 -10.43
C GLU A 92 16.67 9.84 -9.86
N PRO A 93 17.85 9.30 -9.45
CA PRO A 93 17.93 7.97 -8.84
C PRO A 93 17.11 7.81 -7.55
N LEU A 94 16.99 8.85 -6.71
CA LEU A 94 16.24 8.75 -5.46
C LEU A 94 14.74 8.54 -5.72
N PHE A 95 14.18 9.22 -6.73
CA PHE A 95 12.78 9.04 -7.13
C PHE A 95 12.52 7.64 -7.68
N ARG A 96 13.44 7.08 -8.47
CA ARG A 96 13.33 5.71 -8.97
C ARG A 96 13.35 4.69 -7.83
N VAL A 97 14.23 4.89 -6.84
CA VAL A 97 14.29 4.05 -5.63
C VAL A 97 13.02 4.17 -4.80
N LEU A 98 12.55 5.39 -4.52
CA LEU A 98 11.31 5.65 -3.79
C LEU A 98 10.11 4.97 -4.48
N ALA A 99 9.96 5.18 -5.79
CA ALA A 99 8.89 4.57 -6.57
C ALA A 99 8.95 3.03 -6.52
N SER A 100 10.16 2.46 -6.62
CA SER A 100 10.36 1.01 -6.53
C SER A 100 9.94 0.47 -5.16
N VAL A 101 10.40 1.08 -4.07
CA VAL A 101 10.05 0.62 -2.71
C VAL A 101 8.57 0.82 -2.42
N ALA A 102 7.96 1.90 -2.93
CA ALA A 102 6.52 2.15 -2.82
C ALA A 102 5.68 1.09 -3.56
N VAL A 103 6.07 0.72 -4.78
CA VAL A 103 5.43 -0.37 -5.54
C VAL A 103 5.51 -1.69 -4.76
N LEU A 104 6.67 -1.99 -4.18
CA LEU A 104 6.85 -3.19 -3.38
C LEU A 104 5.97 -3.16 -2.11
N ALA A 105 5.89 -2.02 -1.43
CA ALA A 105 5.05 -1.81 -0.26
C ALA A 105 3.56 -2.06 -0.60
N VAL A 106 3.08 -1.51 -1.71
CA VAL A 106 1.69 -1.68 -2.17
C VAL A 106 1.41 -3.13 -2.56
N ALA A 107 2.24 -3.72 -3.42
CA ALA A 107 2.01 -5.08 -3.94
C ALA A 107 2.02 -6.14 -2.83
N THR A 108 2.96 -6.03 -1.88
CA THR A 108 3.07 -6.97 -0.77
C THR A 108 1.91 -6.84 0.22
N ASN A 109 1.50 -5.62 0.58
CA ASN A 109 0.33 -5.41 1.43
C ASN A 109 -0.98 -5.81 0.75
N HIS A 110 -1.13 -5.54 -0.55
CA HIS A 110 -2.29 -5.99 -1.32
C HIS A 110 -2.39 -7.52 -1.35
N SER A 111 -1.27 -8.21 -1.53
CA SER A 111 -1.20 -9.67 -1.44
C SER A 111 -1.58 -10.18 -0.03
N LEU A 112 -1.10 -9.51 1.03
CA LEU A 112 -1.44 -9.86 2.41
C LEU A 112 -2.93 -9.69 2.69
N VAL A 113 -3.62 -8.67 2.14
CA VAL A 113 -5.08 -8.51 2.26
C VAL A 113 -5.81 -9.76 1.79
N LEU A 114 -5.44 -10.29 0.62
CA LEU A 114 -6.07 -11.49 0.06
C LEU A 114 -5.84 -12.71 0.96
N LEU A 115 -4.69 -12.78 1.61
CA LEU A 115 -4.29 -13.87 2.52
C LEU A 115 -4.94 -13.79 3.91
N ILE A 116 -5.56 -12.67 4.29
CA ILE A 116 -6.38 -12.58 5.51
C ILE A 116 -7.53 -13.59 5.43
N THR A 117 -8.09 -13.77 4.24
CA THR A 117 -9.29 -14.58 4.05
C THR A 117 -8.94 -16.07 4.03
N ARG A 118 -9.37 -16.80 5.06
CA ARG A 118 -9.13 -18.25 5.17
C ARG A 118 -10.28 -19.05 4.54
N SER A 119 -9.95 -19.89 3.57
CA SER A 119 -10.86 -20.89 3.02
C SER A 119 -10.14 -22.23 2.77
N ALA A 120 -10.78 -23.32 3.17
CA ALA A 120 -10.32 -24.68 2.88
C ALA A 120 -10.69 -25.13 1.46
N LYS A 121 -11.56 -24.38 0.75
CA LYS A 121 -12.02 -24.75 -0.59
C LYS A 121 -10.97 -24.40 -1.63
N LEU A 122 -10.62 -25.41 -2.43
CA LEU A 122 -9.59 -25.33 -3.46
C LEU A 122 -9.85 -24.21 -4.48
N ILE A 123 -11.11 -23.97 -4.86
CA ILE A 123 -11.48 -22.89 -5.80
C ILE A 123 -11.09 -21.50 -5.27
N VAL A 124 -11.27 -21.25 -3.96
CA VAL A 124 -10.89 -19.98 -3.34
C VAL A 124 -9.38 -19.85 -3.28
N GLN A 125 -8.67 -20.92 -2.94
CA GLN A 125 -7.20 -20.90 -2.88
C GLN A 125 -6.56 -20.68 -4.25
N ILE A 126 -7.12 -21.26 -5.31
CA ILE A 126 -6.67 -21.03 -6.68
C ILE A 126 -6.90 -19.57 -7.06
N SER A 127 -8.11 -19.04 -6.82
CA SER A 127 -8.42 -17.63 -7.08
C SER A 127 -7.44 -16.69 -6.36
N GLN A 128 -7.21 -16.91 -5.06
CA GLN A 128 -6.26 -16.11 -4.28
C GLN A 128 -4.85 -16.16 -4.86
N ARG A 129 -4.33 -17.35 -5.18
CA ARG A 129 -2.97 -17.50 -5.75
C ARG A 129 -2.87 -16.88 -7.13
N ALA A 130 -3.89 -17.00 -7.96
CA ALA A 130 -3.95 -16.39 -9.28
C ALA A 130 -3.92 -14.86 -9.17
N THR A 131 -4.74 -14.26 -8.28
CA THR A 131 -4.72 -12.81 -8.04
C THR A 131 -3.37 -12.34 -7.49
N ILE A 132 -2.78 -13.05 -6.54
CA ILE A 132 -1.43 -12.72 -6.03
C ILE A 132 -0.37 -12.77 -7.14
N ALA A 133 -0.46 -13.75 -8.04
CA ALA A 133 0.44 -13.83 -9.20
C ALA A 133 0.27 -12.62 -10.12
N VAL A 134 -0.97 -12.19 -10.37
CA VAL A 134 -1.28 -10.99 -11.16
C VAL A 134 -0.73 -9.73 -10.48
N ILE A 135 -0.93 -9.55 -9.18
CA ILE A 135 -0.35 -8.44 -8.40
C ILE A 135 1.17 -8.40 -8.55
N ALA A 136 1.83 -9.56 -8.41
CA ALA A 136 3.27 -9.67 -8.56
C ALA A 136 3.74 -9.30 -9.97
N SER A 137 3.00 -9.72 -11.00
CA SER A 137 3.27 -9.33 -12.40
C SER A 137 3.10 -7.82 -12.61
N VAL A 138 2.01 -7.22 -12.12
CA VAL A 138 1.77 -5.77 -12.19
C VAL A 138 2.92 -5.00 -11.52
N ALA A 139 3.37 -5.44 -10.34
CA ALA A 139 4.51 -4.85 -9.64
C ALA A 139 5.80 -4.97 -10.47
N ALA A 140 6.05 -6.10 -11.11
CA ALA A 140 7.20 -6.29 -11.98
C ALA A 140 7.17 -5.34 -13.20
N PHE A 141 6.00 -5.11 -13.80
CA PHE A 141 5.83 -4.12 -14.87
C PHE A 141 6.12 -2.70 -14.37
N PHE A 142 5.62 -2.31 -13.20
CA PHE A 142 5.94 -1.01 -12.62
C PHE A 142 7.45 -0.85 -12.40
N MET A 143 8.12 -1.86 -11.82
CA MET A 143 9.58 -1.85 -11.66
C MET A 143 10.29 -1.70 -12.99
N PHE A 144 9.87 -2.47 -14.01
CA PHE A 144 10.42 -2.35 -15.35
C PHE A 144 10.25 -0.92 -15.90
N ALA A 145 9.06 -0.32 -15.79
CA ALA A 145 8.81 1.02 -16.28
C ALA A 145 9.63 2.10 -15.56
N ILE A 146 9.78 1.98 -14.24
CA ILE A 146 10.57 2.93 -13.42
C ILE A 146 12.03 2.96 -13.86
N TRP A 147 12.59 1.82 -14.25
CA TRP A 147 14.00 1.70 -14.60
C TRP A 147 14.30 1.83 -16.09
N ASN A 148 13.29 1.76 -16.95
CA ASN A 148 13.42 1.85 -18.42
C ASN A 148 12.71 3.07 -19.02
N ASP A 149 12.46 4.11 -18.21
CA ASP A 149 11.84 5.38 -18.63
C ASP A 149 10.48 5.19 -19.33
N GLY A 150 9.72 4.20 -18.87
CA GLY A 150 8.39 3.87 -19.36
C GLY A 150 8.27 2.48 -19.97
N MET A 151 7.18 2.26 -20.71
CA MET A 151 6.87 1.00 -21.38
C MET A 151 6.54 1.26 -22.85
N ALA A 152 7.05 0.40 -23.73
CA ALA A 152 6.56 0.38 -25.11
C ALA A 152 5.09 -0.07 -25.17
N GLU A 153 4.38 0.34 -26.22
CA GLU A 153 2.93 0.11 -26.37
C GLU A 153 2.48 -1.35 -26.16
N PRO A 154 3.18 -2.39 -26.67
CA PRO A 154 2.77 -3.78 -26.42
C PRO A 154 2.79 -4.15 -24.93
N TYR A 155 3.81 -3.71 -24.19
CA TYR A 155 3.95 -3.96 -22.75
C TYR A 155 2.89 -3.19 -21.96
N LEU A 156 2.57 -1.96 -22.37
CA LEU A 156 1.52 -1.17 -21.75
C LEU A 156 0.15 -1.85 -21.87
N ARG A 157 -0.17 -2.43 -23.03
CA ARG A 157 -1.44 -3.17 -23.23
C ARG A 157 -1.54 -4.39 -22.31
N VAL A 158 -0.44 -5.14 -22.15
CA VAL A 158 -0.39 -6.28 -21.23
C VAL A 158 -0.55 -5.81 -19.77
N PHE A 159 0.16 -4.75 -19.38
CA PHE A 159 0.04 -4.16 -18.06
C PHE A 159 -1.39 -3.72 -17.75
N LEU A 160 -2.06 -3.02 -18.67
CA LEU A 160 -3.45 -2.59 -18.48
C LEU A 160 -4.41 -3.78 -18.33
N ALA A 161 -4.23 -4.84 -19.12
CA ALA A 161 -5.03 -6.05 -18.99
C ALA A 161 -4.81 -6.73 -17.62
N LEU A 162 -3.55 -6.79 -17.14
CA LEU A 162 -3.23 -7.30 -15.81
C LEU A 162 -3.80 -6.43 -14.70
N ALA A 163 -3.81 -5.10 -14.85
CA ALA A 163 -4.40 -4.18 -13.88
C ALA A 163 -5.94 -4.38 -13.77
N VAL A 164 -6.63 -4.61 -14.89
CA VAL A 164 -8.06 -4.97 -14.86
C VAL A 164 -8.26 -6.32 -14.17
N LEU A 165 -7.41 -7.31 -14.44
CA LEU A 165 -7.49 -8.62 -13.81
C LEU A 165 -7.18 -8.57 -12.30
N ASP A 166 -6.26 -7.71 -11.87
CA ASP A 166 -5.96 -7.44 -10.46
C ASP A 166 -7.21 -6.90 -9.75
N ALA A 167 -7.78 -5.82 -10.28
CA ALA A 167 -9.00 -5.22 -9.73
C ALA A 167 -10.16 -6.23 -9.65
N LEU A 168 -10.36 -7.03 -10.71
CA LEU A 168 -11.36 -8.08 -10.74
C LEU A 168 -11.08 -9.16 -9.68
N GLY A 169 -9.85 -9.64 -9.58
CA GLY A 169 -9.45 -10.68 -8.64
C GLY A 169 -9.63 -10.26 -7.18
N SER A 170 -9.30 -9.01 -6.86
CA SER A 170 -9.43 -8.45 -5.51
C SER A 170 -10.88 -8.28 -5.06
N ILE A 171 -11.81 -8.02 -5.99
CA ILE A 171 -13.26 -7.96 -5.70
C ILE A 171 -13.88 -9.37 -5.73
N ALA A 172 -13.49 -10.22 -6.68
CA ALA A 172 -14.07 -11.55 -6.86
C ALA A 172 -13.73 -12.49 -5.69
N THR A 173 -12.50 -12.43 -5.17
CA THR A 173 -12.03 -13.29 -4.07
C THR A 173 -12.95 -13.25 -2.84
N PRO A 174 -13.28 -12.08 -2.23
CA PRO A 174 -14.19 -12.04 -1.08
C PRO A 174 -15.61 -12.49 -1.42
N ILE A 175 -16.10 -12.25 -2.64
CA ILE A 175 -17.43 -12.72 -3.10
C ILE A 175 -17.46 -14.25 -3.20
N LEU A 176 -16.42 -14.86 -3.79
CA LEU A 176 -16.25 -16.31 -3.86
C LEU A 176 -16.18 -16.94 -2.47
N VAL A 177 -15.47 -16.31 -1.54
CA VAL A 177 -15.44 -16.77 -0.14
C VAL A 177 -16.82 -16.74 0.49
N ARG A 178 -17.57 -15.64 0.30
CA ARG A 178 -18.90 -15.47 0.89
C ARG A 178 -19.90 -16.48 0.33
N SER A 179 -19.99 -16.60 -0.99
CA SER A 179 -20.90 -17.53 -1.67
C SER A 179 -20.62 -18.99 -1.32
N THR A 180 -19.34 -19.34 -1.17
CA THR A 180 -18.99 -20.71 -0.79
C THR A 180 -19.21 -21.00 0.71
N ARG A 181 -19.34 -19.99 1.58
CA ARG A 181 -19.75 -20.17 2.98
C ARG A 181 -21.26 -20.34 3.16
N SER A 182 -22.09 -19.79 2.29
CA SER A 182 -23.56 -19.90 2.37
C SER A 182 -24.12 -21.22 1.81
N GLY A 183 -23.28 -22.05 1.19
CA GLY A 183 -23.66 -23.35 0.63
C GLY A 183 -23.40 -24.54 1.56
N THR A 184 -23.27 -24.32 2.87
CA THR A 184 -23.17 -25.32 3.93
C THR A 184 -24.15 -24.95 5.03
#